data_AF-A0A7V0L2K1-F1
#
_entry.id   AF-A0A7V0L2K1-F1
#
_cell.length_a   1.000
_cell.length_b   1.000
_cell.length_c   1.000
_cell.angle_alpha   90.00
_cell.angle_beta   90.00
_cell.angle_gamma   90.00
#
_symmetry.space_group_name_H-M   'P 1'
#
loop_
_entity.id
_entity.type
_entity.pdbx_description
1 polymer ?
#
loop_
_entity_poly.entity_id
_entity_poly.type
_entity_poly.pdbx_seq_one_letter_code
_entity_poly.pdbx_strand_id
1 'polypeptide(L)'
;MKKKSFKQHMTILLGMNVIGFFVLAVVYWVGIYTEFAGTGVGKVIWFLFLILLYTGLQHILFRNYLKKIVNPLRDFYQILQSVREGDYSDSFPESDIKEINGLGKLVNEMIHYFDHFIKNMKKMARGDLNIQFTENGLLTQSFQ
;
A
#
# COMPACT_ATOMS: atom_id res chain seq x y z
N MET A 1 3.86 -16.58 -1.22
CA MET A 1 3.84 -16.02 0.16
C MET A 1 2.51 -15.28 0.37
N LYS A 2 1.84 -15.44 1.53
CA LYS A 2 0.60 -14.67 1.83
C LYS A 2 0.94 -13.19 2.02
N LYS A 3 0.35 -12.29 1.21
CA LYS A 3 0.46 -10.83 1.38
C LYS A 3 -0.14 -10.42 2.74
N LYS A 4 0.59 -9.62 3.52
CA LYS A 4 0.16 -9.17 4.85
C LYS A 4 -0.75 -7.95 4.75
N SER A 5 -1.73 -7.86 5.64
CA SER A 5 -2.61 -6.69 5.78
C SER A 5 -1.83 -5.47 6.29
N PHE A 6 -2.29 -4.27 5.96
CA PHE A 6 -1.82 -3.01 6.55
C PHE A 6 -1.86 -3.08 8.08
N LYS A 7 -2.96 -3.61 8.66
CA LYS A 7 -3.09 -3.80 10.11
C LYS A 7 -1.97 -4.70 10.65
N GLN A 8 -1.67 -5.80 9.96
CA GLN A 8 -0.61 -6.72 10.38
C GLN A 8 0.78 -6.09 10.32
N HIS A 9 1.08 -5.34 9.25
CA HIS A 9 2.34 -4.59 9.17
C HIS A 9 2.44 -3.54 10.29
N MET A 10 1.34 -2.84 10.57
CA MET A 10 1.30 -1.82 11.62
C MET A 10 1.45 -2.42 13.02
N THR A 11 0.80 -3.56 13.29
CA THR A 11 0.96 -4.30 14.54
C THR A 11 2.40 -4.80 14.73
N ILE A 12 3.07 -5.27 13.67
CA ILE A 12 4.48 -5.68 13.75
C ILE A 12 5.37 -4.48 14.09
N LEU A 13 5.17 -3.34 13.42
CA LEU A 13 5.98 -2.15 13.65
C LEU A 13 5.76 -1.55 15.05
N LEU A 14 4.51 -1.56 15.55
CA LEU A 14 4.18 -1.17 16.92
C LEU A 14 4.79 -2.15 17.94
N GLY A 15 4.69 -3.46 17.69
CA GLY A 15 5.27 -4.49 18.55
C GLY A 15 6.79 -4.35 18.67
N MET A 16 7.48 -4.13 17.55
CA MET A 16 8.92 -3.83 17.55
C MET A 16 9.25 -2.56 18.34
N ASN A 17 8.40 -1.54 18.27
CA ASN A 17 8.59 -0.30 19.02
C ASN A 17 8.43 -0.49 20.54
N VAL A 18 7.41 -1.23 20.96
CA VAL A 18 7.17 -1.54 22.38
C VAL A 18 8.33 -2.37 22.95
N ILE A 19 8.79 -3.38 22.20
CA ILE A 19 9.94 -4.21 22.60
C ILE A 19 11.21 -3.35 22.70
N GLY A 20 11.48 -2.50 21.69
CA GLY A 20 12.65 -1.62 21.70
C GLY A 20 12.65 -0.63 22.88
N PHE A 21 11.50 -0.06 23.21
CA PHE A 21 11.35 0.79 24.39
C PHE A 21 11.58 0.02 25.69
N PHE A 22 11.04 -1.20 25.80
CA PHE A 22 11.23 -2.04 26.97
C PHE A 22 12.71 -2.42 27.16
N VAL A 23 13.42 -2.74 26.08
CA VAL A 23 14.87 -2.99 26.12
C VAL A 23 15.63 -1.75 26.58
N LEU A 24 15.32 -0.56 26.06
CA LEU A 24 15.94 0.69 26.53
C LEU A 24 15.67 0.95 28.02
N ALA A 25 14.44 0.71 28.49
CA ALA A 25 14.09 0.86 29.90
C ALA A 25 14.85 -0.13 30.80
N VAL A 26 15.01 -1.39 30.36
CA VAL A 26 15.82 -2.39 31.08
C VAL A 26 17.30 -2.02 31.07
N VAL A 27 17.84 -1.55 29.95
CA VAL A 27 19.24 -1.09 29.85
C VAL A 27 19.49 0.11 30.76
N TYR A 28 18.53 1.05 30.82
CA TYR A 28 18.59 2.17 31.77
C TYR A 28 18.63 1.68 33.21
N TRP A 29 17.69 0.81 33.57
CA TRP A 29 17.58 0.24 34.91
C TRP A 29 18.87 -0.49 35.30
N VAL A 30 19.33 -1.45 34.47
CA VAL A 30 20.57 -2.21 34.71
C VAL A 30 21.79 -1.29 34.76
N GLY A 31 21.86 -0.25 33.92
CA GLY A 31 22.94 0.73 33.91
C GLY A 31 22.99 1.65 35.15
N ILE A 32 21.86 1.83 35.84
CA ILE A 32 21.85 2.48 37.16
C ILE A 32 22.50 1.56 38.20
N TYR A 33 22.14 0.27 38.23
CA TYR A 33 22.61 -0.69 39.22
C TYR A 33 24.02 -1.23 38.98
N THR A 34 24.52 -1.20 37.75
CA THR A 34 25.88 -1.63 37.40
C THR A 34 26.77 -0.40 37.19
N GLU A 35 28.02 -0.43 37.64
CA GLU A 35 29.01 0.67 37.48
C GLU A 35 29.51 0.82 36.02
N PHE A 36 28.63 0.64 35.03
CA PHE A 36 29.05 0.44 33.64
C PHE A 36 29.55 1.70 32.91
N ALA A 37 29.66 2.84 33.60
CA ALA A 37 30.40 4.02 33.15
C ALA A 37 30.58 4.93 34.37
N GLY A 38 31.82 5.27 34.72
CA GLY A 38 32.14 6.11 35.88
C GLY A 38 31.39 7.45 35.90
N THR A 39 31.12 7.96 37.10
CA THR A 39 30.35 9.19 37.44
C THR A 39 28.93 9.28 36.84
N GLY A 40 27.95 9.72 37.64
CA GLY A 40 26.54 9.73 37.25
C GLY A 40 26.21 10.49 35.94
N VAL A 41 27.05 11.45 35.54
CA VAL A 41 26.86 12.27 34.33
C VAL A 41 27.16 11.48 33.04
N GLY A 42 28.17 10.61 33.03
CA GLY A 42 28.54 9.80 31.87
C GLY A 42 27.45 8.79 31.50
N LYS A 43 26.77 8.22 32.50
CA LYS A 43 25.64 7.28 32.31
C LYS A 43 24.46 7.94 31.59
N VAL A 44 24.12 9.18 31.97
CA VAL A 44 23.00 9.92 31.38
C VAL A 44 23.28 10.25 29.90
N ILE A 45 24.51 10.72 29.60
CA ILE A 45 24.91 11.03 28.22
C ILE A 45 24.87 9.78 27.33
N TRP A 46 25.40 8.65 27.81
CA TRP A 46 25.37 7.39 27.08
C TRP A 46 23.94 6.91 26.82
N PHE A 47 23.05 7.06 27.79
CA PHE A 47 21.65 6.67 27.64
C PHE A 47 20.90 7.55 26.62
N LEU A 48 21.11 8.86 26.66
CA LEU A 48 20.55 9.79 25.67
C LEU A 48 21.05 9.49 24.26
N PHE A 49 22.32 9.11 24.11
CA PHE A 49 22.87 8.67 22.82
C PHE A 49 22.16 7.43 22.27
N LEU A 50 21.89 6.42 23.12
CA LEU A 50 21.14 5.22 22.71
C LEU A 50 19.71 5.54 22.30
N ILE A 51 19.02 6.45 23.01
CA ILE A 51 17.68 6.92 22.63
C ILE A 51 17.73 7.59 21.25
N LEU A 52 18.69 8.48 21.02
CA LEU A 52 18.84 9.18 19.74
C LEU A 52 19.10 8.19 18.59
N LEU A 53 19.99 7.21 18.82
CA LEU A 53 20.30 6.18 17.83
C LEU A 53 19.09 5.30 17.51
N TYR A 54 18.34 4.89 18.54
CA TYR A 54 17.11 4.13 18.38
C TYR A 54 16.04 4.93 17.62
N THR A 55 15.84 6.19 17.99
CA THR A 55 14.82 7.07 17.38
C THR A 55 15.17 7.38 15.92
N GLY A 56 16.45 7.62 15.62
CA GLY A 56 16.93 7.82 14.26
C GLY A 56 16.71 6.59 13.38
N LEU A 57 17.00 5.39 13.90
CA LEU A 57 16.75 4.14 13.18
C LEU A 57 15.25 3.92 12.91
N GLN A 58 14.39 4.17 13.92
CA GLN A 58 12.93 4.11 13.76
C GLN A 58 12.44 5.06 12.68
N HIS A 59 12.96 6.29 12.64
CA HIS A 59 12.56 7.27 11.64
C HIS A 59 12.90 6.81 10.22
N ILE A 60 14.07 6.20 10.01
CA ILE A 60 14.47 5.67 8.69
C ILE A 60 13.56 4.51 8.26
N LEU A 61 13.31 3.56 9.17
CA LEU A 61 12.44 2.41 8.90
C LEU A 61 11.00 2.86 8.60
N PHE A 62 10.47 3.80 9.39
CA PHE A 62 9.13 4.35 9.20
C PHE A 62 8.99 5.10 7.87
N ARG A 63 10.00 5.91 7.50
CA ARG A 63 10.02 6.62 6.21
C ARG A 63 9.98 5.65 5.04
N ASN A 64 10.78 4.58 5.09
CA ASN A 64 10.80 3.56 4.04
C ASN A 64 9.47 2.81 3.96
N TYR A 65 8.83 2.56 5.10
CA TYR A 65 7.50 1.95 5.14
C TYR A 65 6.43 2.87 4.56
N LEU A 66 6.42 4.16 4.91
CA LEU A 66 5.50 5.14 4.32
C LEU A 66 5.63 5.22 2.80
N LYS A 67 6.84 5.16 2.25
CA LYS A 67 7.04 5.12 0.79
C LYS A 67 6.33 3.95 0.13
N LYS A 68 6.25 2.79 0.78
CA LYS A 68 5.50 1.61 0.25
C LYS A 68 3.98 1.82 0.19
N ILE A 69 3.46 2.85 0.85
CA ILE A 69 2.02 3.19 0.84
C ILE A 69 1.78 4.40 -0.05
N VAL A 70 2.60 5.44 0.09
CA VAL A 70 2.47 6.69 -0.65
C VAL A 70 2.76 6.50 -2.14
N ASN A 71 3.76 5.70 -2.52
CA ASN A 71 4.07 5.49 -3.93
C ASN A 71 2.90 4.83 -4.68
N PRO A 72 2.35 3.68 -4.23
CA PRO A 72 1.16 3.13 -4.89
C PRO A 72 0.01 4.10 -4.96
N LEU A 73 -0.26 4.87 -3.89
CA LEU A 73 -1.33 5.89 -3.89
C LEU A 73 -1.08 7.01 -4.93
N ARG A 74 0.17 7.38 -5.16
CA ARG A 74 0.53 8.35 -6.21
C ARG A 74 0.30 7.75 -7.58
N ASP A 75 0.73 6.51 -7.79
CA ASP A 75 0.45 5.76 -9.01
C ASP A 75 -1.07 5.64 -9.22
N PHE A 76 -1.84 5.55 -8.11
CA PHE A 76 -3.30 5.59 -8.15
C PHE A 76 -3.88 6.83 -8.77
N TYR A 77 -3.40 7.95 -8.28
CA TYR A 77 -3.84 9.22 -8.79
C TYR A 77 -3.49 9.39 -10.27
N GLN A 78 -2.31 8.94 -10.71
CA GLN A 78 -1.87 9.04 -12.09
C GLN A 78 -2.71 8.20 -13.05
N ILE A 79 -2.94 6.92 -12.72
CA ILE A 79 -3.76 6.04 -13.58
C ILE A 79 -5.19 6.57 -13.69
N LEU A 80 -5.77 7.08 -12.58
CA LEU A 80 -7.09 7.70 -12.63
C LEU A 80 -7.13 8.97 -13.49
N GLN A 81 -6.02 9.71 -13.58
CA GLN A 81 -5.90 10.83 -14.53
C GLN A 81 -5.86 10.32 -15.98
N SER A 82 -5.06 9.30 -16.30
CA SER A 82 -5.02 8.68 -17.65
C SER A 82 -6.41 8.21 -18.08
N VAL A 83 -7.13 7.51 -17.19
CA VAL A 83 -8.49 7.01 -17.43
C VAL A 83 -9.49 8.14 -17.67
N ARG A 84 -9.34 9.26 -16.95
CA ARG A 84 -10.16 10.47 -17.16
C ARG A 84 -9.88 11.11 -18.53
N GLU A 85 -8.64 11.06 -19.00
CA GLU A 85 -8.24 11.56 -20.32
C GLU A 85 -8.63 10.61 -21.46
N GLY A 86 -9.19 9.44 -21.13
CA GLY A 86 -9.68 8.45 -22.09
C GLY A 86 -8.65 7.40 -22.48
N ASP A 87 -7.51 7.36 -21.78
CA ASP A 87 -6.52 6.29 -21.90
C ASP A 87 -6.82 5.19 -20.88
N TYR A 88 -7.28 4.04 -21.38
CA TYR A 88 -7.63 2.86 -20.58
C TYR A 88 -6.60 1.73 -20.74
N SER A 89 -5.43 2.02 -21.30
CA SER A 89 -4.38 1.02 -21.52
C SER A 89 -3.53 0.75 -20.27
N ASP A 90 -3.50 1.71 -19.35
CA ASP A 90 -2.76 1.61 -18.10
C ASP A 90 -3.46 0.71 -17.07
N SER A 91 -2.65 0.01 -16.27
CA SER A 91 -3.13 -0.83 -15.19
C SER A 91 -2.32 -0.66 -13.92
N PHE A 92 -2.97 -0.89 -12.80
CA PHE A 92 -2.36 -0.81 -11.48
C PHE A 92 -1.30 -1.88 -11.28
N PRO A 93 -0.07 -1.49 -10.85
CA PRO A 93 0.96 -2.45 -10.49
C PRO A 93 0.57 -3.21 -9.22
N GLU A 94 1.08 -4.44 -9.10
CA GLU A 94 0.88 -5.22 -7.89
C GLU A 94 1.58 -4.58 -6.68
N SER A 95 0.87 -4.57 -5.54
CA SER A 95 1.43 -4.12 -4.26
C SER A 95 1.65 -5.28 -3.30
N ASP A 96 2.67 -5.17 -2.45
CA ASP A 96 2.93 -6.09 -1.34
C ASP A 96 1.86 -5.99 -0.24
N ILE A 97 1.16 -4.85 -0.16
CA ILE A 97 0.12 -4.58 0.83
C ILE A 97 -1.22 -5.09 0.30
N LYS A 98 -1.84 -6.01 1.05
CA LYS A 98 -3.07 -6.71 0.62
C LYS A 98 -4.19 -5.74 0.24
N GLU A 99 -4.40 -4.68 1.01
CA GLU A 99 -5.45 -3.69 0.82
C GLU A 99 -5.21 -2.86 -0.45
N ILE A 100 -3.98 -2.38 -0.66
CA ILE A 100 -3.61 -1.64 -1.87
C ILE A 100 -3.75 -2.53 -3.10
N ASN A 101 -3.33 -3.79 -3.01
CA ASN A 101 -3.48 -4.75 -4.08
C ASN A 101 -4.96 -5.09 -4.37
N GLY A 102 -5.80 -5.12 -3.34
CA GLY A 102 -7.25 -5.30 -3.48
C GLY A 102 -7.91 -4.12 -4.19
N LEU A 103 -7.56 -2.89 -3.79
CA LEU A 103 -7.98 -1.67 -4.48
C LEU A 103 -7.51 -1.65 -5.94
N GLY A 104 -6.27 -2.09 -6.20
CA GLY A 104 -5.68 -2.03 -7.55
C GLY A 104 -6.41 -2.97 -8.51
N LYS A 105 -6.77 -4.16 -8.02
CA LYS A 105 -7.60 -5.10 -8.80
C LYS A 105 -8.98 -4.53 -9.11
N LEU A 106 -9.67 -3.96 -8.12
CA LEU A 106 -10.99 -3.36 -8.33
C LEU A 106 -10.94 -2.23 -9.36
N VAL A 107 -9.93 -1.36 -9.29
CA VAL A 107 -9.79 -0.28 -10.27
C VAL A 107 -9.43 -0.83 -11.66
N ASN A 108 -8.57 -1.83 -11.76
CA ASN A 108 -8.27 -2.48 -13.04
C ASN A 108 -9.51 -3.11 -13.68
N GLU A 109 -10.36 -3.78 -12.88
CA GLU A 109 -11.63 -4.32 -13.35
C GLU A 109 -12.54 -3.19 -13.88
N MET A 110 -12.63 -2.07 -13.17
CA MET A 110 -13.39 -0.89 -13.60
C MET A 110 -12.86 -0.29 -14.92
N ILE A 111 -11.54 -0.15 -15.06
CA ILE A 111 -10.89 0.33 -16.30
C ILE A 111 -11.22 -0.61 -17.46
N HIS A 112 -11.12 -1.92 -17.24
CA HIS A 112 -11.46 -2.93 -18.23
C HIS A 112 -12.94 -2.86 -18.66
N TYR A 113 -13.86 -2.67 -17.72
CA TYR A 113 -15.28 -2.46 -18.03
C TYR A 113 -15.50 -1.20 -18.87
N PHE A 114 -14.83 -0.08 -18.54
CA PHE A 114 -14.94 1.15 -19.31
C PHE A 114 -14.38 1.01 -20.73
N ASP A 115 -13.22 0.39 -20.89
CA ASP A 115 -12.65 0.11 -22.21
C ASP A 115 -13.58 -0.75 -23.08
N HIS A 116 -14.11 -1.83 -22.50
CA HIS A 116 -15.07 -2.70 -23.20
C HIS A 116 -16.37 -1.97 -23.56
N PHE A 117 -16.90 -1.16 -22.65
CA PHE A 117 -18.09 -0.35 -22.89
C PHE A 117 -17.88 0.65 -24.04
N ILE A 118 -16.75 1.37 -24.04
CA ILE A 118 -16.41 2.34 -25.09
C ILE A 118 -16.18 1.64 -26.43
N LYS A 119 -15.51 0.48 -26.45
CA LYS A 119 -15.35 -0.34 -27.66
C LYS A 119 -16.70 -0.77 -28.23
N ASN A 120 -17.62 -1.20 -27.38
CA ASN A 120 -18.98 -1.57 -27.79
C ASN A 120 -19.77 -0.37 -28.33
N MET A 121 -19.71 0.79 -27.67
CA MET A 121 -20.33 2.01 -28.18
C MET A 121 -19.75 2.44 -29.53
N LYS A 122 -18.42 2.35 -29.72
CA LYS A 122 -17.78 2.65 -31.01
C LYS A 122 -18.24 1.70 -32.11
N LYS A 123 -18.40 0.41 -31.82
CA LYS A 123 -18.99 -0.57 -32.77
C LYS A 123 -20.44 -0.22 -33.11
N MET A 124 -21.22 0.23 -32.12
CA MET A 124 -22.63 0.61 -32.31
C MET A 124 -22.75 1.85 -33.20
N ALA A 125 -21.94 2.88 -32.92
CA ALA A 125 -21.90 4.12 -33.70
C ALA A 125 -21.41 3.91 -35.14
N ARG A 126 -20.58 2.90 -35.39
CA ARG A 126 -20.15 2.51 -36.75
C ARG A 126 -21.16 1.67 -37.51
N GLY A 127 -22.28 1.27 -36.87
CA GLY A 127 -23.27 0.39 -37.48
C GLY A 127 -22.82 -1.07 -37.61
N ASP A 128 -21.68 -1.45 -37.02
CA ASP A 128 -21.11 -2.81 -37.06
C ASP A 128 -21.78 -3.77 -36.04
N LEU A 129 -22.72 -3.27 -35.24
CA LEU A 129 -23.50 -4.11 -34.33
C LEU A 129 -24.68 -4.71 -35.09
N ASN A 130 -24.49 -5.93 -35.58
CA ASN A 130 -25.59 -6.78 -36.04
C ASN A 130 -26.40 -7.22 -34.81
N ILE A 131 -27.27 -6.34 -34.32
CA ILE A 131 -28.23 -6.66 -33.27
C ILE A 131 -29.29 -7.55 -33.92
N GLN A 132 -29.14 -8.86 -33.80
CA GLN A 132 -30.26 -9.77 -34.05
C GLN A 132 -31.33 -9.52 -32.99
N PHE A 133 -32.34 -8.73 -33.34
CA PHE A 133 -33.58 -8.67 -32.58
C PHE A 133 -34.32 -9.99 -32.78
N THR A 134 -34.12 -10.95 -31.89
CA THR A 134 -35.06 -12.06 -31.76
C THR A 134 -36.37 -11.50 -31.22
N GLU A 135 -37.48 -11.82 -31.91
CA GLU A 135 -38.86 -11.32 -31.72
C GLU A 135 -39.44 -11.38 -30.29
N ASN A 136 -38.72 -11.93 -29.32
CA ASN A 136 -39.20 -12.16 -27.95
C ASN A 136 -38.31 -11.52 -26.86
N GLY A 137 -37.85 -10.28 -27.05
CA GLY A 137 -37.46 -9.39 -25.94
C GLY A 137 -36.39 -9.87 -24.94
N LEU A 138 -35.57 -10.87 -25.29
CA LEU A 138 -34.50 -11.39 -24.46
C LEU A 138 -33.19 -11.37 -25.26
N LEU A 139 -32.23 -10.59 -24.74
CA LEU A 139 -30.86 -10.50 -25.27
C LEU A 139 -30.12 -11.80 -25.02
N THR A 140 -30.29 -12.81 -25.87
CA THR A 140 -29.38 -13.95 -25.92
C THR A 140 -28.25 -13.62 -26.88
N GLN A 141 -27.13 -13.11 -26.34
CA GLN A 141 -25.84 -13.15 -27.04
C GLN A 141 -25.41 -14.61 -27.17
N SER A 142 -25.54 -15.22 -28.36
CA SER A 142 -24.83 -16.45 -28.68
C SER A 142 -23.45 -16.10 -29.23
N PHE A 143 -22.40 -16.48 -28.49
CA PHE A 143 -21.03 -16.46 -28.97
C PHE A 143 -20.83 -17.55 -30.04
N GLN A 144 -20.35 -17.14 -31.22
CA GLN A 144 -19.56 -17.97 -32.14
C GLN A 144 -18.40 -17.13 -32.65
#